data_AF-W4VJ50-F1
#
_entry.id   AF-W4VJ50-F1
#
_cell.length_a   1.000
_cell.length_b   1.000
_cell.length_c   1.000
_cell.angle_alpha   90.00
_cell.angle_beta   90.00
_cell.angle_gamma   90.00
#
_symmetry.space_group_name_H-M   'P 1'
#
loop_
_entity.id
_entity.type
_entity.pdbx_description
1 polymer ?
#
loop_
_entity_poly.entity_id
_entity_poly.type
_entity_poly.pdbx_seq_one_letter_code
_entity_poly.pdbx_strand_id
1 'polypeptide(L)'
;MMNKFMEFLERFLLPIADKLNNNRYLSALRDGFMVALPLIIFGSIFVVIANFPFLDKLLSEDAYTAYQNALGPASAATLSIMGIFVIIGIGYKLVEHYGLDAIYGGGVVALAAFLILTPQVLEGVSGVIPTSTLGAQGMFVGIFTAFIAAELYRFFVQKNWTIKMPPGVPGAVSRSFSALIPITLTLSVFLIIRIIFSYTPFETVQNFIYTVIQQPLTVLGSGLPATIVAVLLIQIFWFFGLHGQIIINSVFDPIWYALNDENLQAFQAGTELPNIVTKQFIDTFLVGMGGSGMTLAVVILIFMIGKSRQLKELGKLGGPAGLFNVNEPIIFGLPIIMNRSLLFRGYWRQL
;
A
#
# COMPACT_ATOMS: atom_id res chain seq x y z
N MET A 1 -4.58 -15.43 35.33
CA MET A 1 -5.09 -14.46 34.32
C MET A 1 -4.09 -14.27 33.17
N MET A 2 -2.81 -13.98 33.47
CA MET A 2 -1.73 -13.80 32.48
C MET A 2 -1.47 -15.02 31.57
N ASN A 3 -1.46 -16.25 32.11
CA ASN A 3 -1.28 -17.46 31.27
C ASN A 3 -2.46 -17.69 30.34
N LYS A 4 -3.70 -17.46 30.79
CA LYS A 4 -4.91 -17.62 29.95
C LYS A 4 -4.97 -16.60 28.80
N PHE A 5 -4.52 -15.36 29.03
CA PHE A 5 -4.44 -14.36 27.97
C PHE A 5 -3.34 -14.69 26.95
N MET A 6 -2.15 -15.10 27.40
CA MET A 6 -1.08 -15.55 26.50
C MET A 6 -1.50 -16.80 25.70
N GLU A 7 -2.11 -17.79 26.36
CA GLU A 7 -2.69 -18.96 25.69
C GLU A 7 -3.74 -18.56 24.66
N PHE A 8 -4.56 -17.54 24.93
CA PHE A 8 -5.50 -17.00 23.96
C PHE A 8 -4.78 -16.37 22.76
N LEU A 9 -3.79 -15.51 22.99
CA LEU A 9 -3.05 -14.86 21.90
C LEU A 9 -2.31 -15.91 21.05
N GLU A 10 -1.63 -16.87 21.66
CA GLU A 10 -0.88 -17.92 20.97
C GLU A 10 -1.81 -18.91 20.24
N ARG A 11 -2.98 -19.23 20.80
CA ARG A 11 -3.91 -20.18 20.19
C ARG A 11 -4.76 -19.57 19.09
N PHE A 12 -5.12 -18.29 19.19
CA PHE A 12 -6.05 -17.66 18.26
C PHE A 12 -5.39 -16.62 17.37
N LEU A 13 -4.57 -15.70 17.90
CA LEU A 13 -4.02 -14.61 17.09
C LEU A 13 -2.82 -15.05 16.26
N LEU A 14 -1.93 -15.89 16.79
CA LEU A 14 -0.78 -16.40 16.03
C LEU A 14 -1.20 -17.12 14.73
N PRO A 15 -2.11 -18.11 14.75
CA PRO A 15 -2.52 -18.78 13.52
C PRO A 15 -3.22 -17.85 12.52
N ILE A 16 -3.92 -16.83 13.00
CA ILE A 16 -4.54 -15.82 12.14
C ILE A 16 -3.46 -14.97 11.48
N ALA A 17 -2.50 -14.48 12.27
CA ALA A 17 -1.40 -13.65 11.79
C ALA A 17 -0.53 -14.40 10.77
N ASP A 18 -0.22 -15.67 11.02
CA ASP A 18 0.51 -16.53 10.08
C ASP A 18 -0.28 -16.73 8.78
N LYS A 19 -1.60 -16.98 8.88
CA LYS A 19 -2.46 -17.09 7.69
C LYS A 19 -2.52 -15.81 6.89
N LEU A 20 -2.60 -14.65 7.54
CA LEU A 20 -2.60 -13.34 6.89
C LEU A 20 -1.26 -13.06 6.22
N ASN A 21 -0.15 -13.29 6.93
CA ASN A 21 1.19 -13.05 6.43
C ASN A 21 1.53 -13.93 5.22
N ASN A 22 1.08 -15.19 5.22
CA ASN A 22 1.29 -16.14 4.13
C ASN A 22 0.16 -16.14 3.07
N ASN A 23 -0.81 -15.23 3.17
CA ASN A 23 -1.87 -15.15 2.17
C ASN A 23 -1.34 -14.51 0.89
N ARG A 24 -1.29 -15.29 -0.19
CA ARG A 24 -0.80 -14.85 -1.51
C ARG A 24 -1.39 -13.51 -2.00
N TYR A 25 -2.67 -13.23 -1.73
CA TYR A 25 -3.32 -12.00 -2.17
C TYR A 25 -2.86 -10.81 -1.34
N LEU A 26 -2.77 -10.97 -0.02
CA LEU A 26 -2.26 -9.91 0.87
C LEU A 26 -0.77 -9.66 0.65
N SER A 27 0.02 -10.71 0.40
CA SER A 27 1.43 -10.58 0.03
C SER A 27 1.58 -9.83 -1.30
N ALA A 28 0.81 -10.19 -2.33
CA ALA A 28 0.82 -9.48 -3.61
C ALA A 28 0.33 -8.02 -3.48
N LEU A 29 -0.67 -7.77 -2.62
CA LEU A 29 -1.16 -6.44 -2.31
C LEU A 29 -0.06 -5.55 -1.73
N ARG A 30 0.54 -6.02 -0.64
CA ARG A 30 1.67 -5.36 0.03
C ARG A 30 2.81 -5.11 -0.94
N ASP A 31 3.27 -6.15 -1.62
CA ASP A 31 4.43 -6.04 -2.50
C ASP A 31 4.13 -5.13 -3.70
N GLY A 32 2.87 -5.07 -4.15
CA GLY A 32 2.40 -4.12 -5.16
C GLY A 32 2.46 -2.66 -4.69
N PHE A 33 2.06 -2.36 -3.44
CA PHE A 33 2.26 -1.03 -2.85
C PHE A 33 3.74 -0.65 -2.73
N MET A 34 4.61 -1.61 -2.42
CA MET A 34 6.06 -1.36 -2.35
C MET A 34 6.66 -0.97 -3.70
N VAL A 35 6.07 -1.40 -4.82
CA VAL A 35 6.47 -0.94 -6.17
C VAL A 35 6.13 0.54 -6.37
N ALA A 36 5.01 1.01 -5.84
CA ALA A 36 4.58 2.41 -5.97
C ALA A 36 5.33 3.36 -5.01
N LEU A 37 5.88 2.85 -3.91
CA LEU A 37 6.44 3.66 -2.83
C LEU A 37 7.51 4.68 -3.28
N PRO A 38 8.54 4.33 -4.10
CA PRO A 38 9.54 5.32 -4.54
C PRO A 38 8.94 6.47 -5.36
N LEU A 39 7.89 6.18 -6.13
CA LEU A 39 7.20 7.17 -6.96
C LEU A 39 6.36 8.11 -6.09
N ILE A 40 5.66 7.56 -5.09
CA ILE A 40 4.92 8.34 -4.10
C ILE A 40 5.87 9.29 -3.37
N ILE A 41 7.03 8.80 -2.92
CA ILE A 41 8.05 9.62 -2.23
C ILE A 41 8.54 10.76 -3.13
N PHE A 42 8.88 10.46 -4.39
CA PHE A 42 9.29 11.48 -5.36
C PHE A 42 8.22 12.56 -5.52
N GLY A 43 6.97 12.18 -5.77
CA GLY A 43 5.86 13.11 -5.89
C GLY A 43 5.66 13.97 -4.65
N SER A 44 5.72 13.37 -3.45
CA SER A 44 5.58 14.08 -2.18
C SER A 44 6.70 15.10 -1.95
N ILE A 45 7.95 14.79 -2.32
CA ILE A 45 9.06 15.74 -2.23
C ILE A 45 8.76 16.98 -3.08
N PHE A 46 8.30 16.78 -4.32
CA PHE A 46 7.98 17.90 -5.20
C PHE A 46 6.73 18.67 -4.77
N VAL A 47 5.73 18.03 -4.14
CA VAL A 47 4.62 18.76 -3.49
C VAL A 47 5.16 19.69 -2.41
N VAL A 48 6.06 19.21 -1.56
CA VAL A 48 6.65 20.02 -0.47
C VAL A 48 7.50 21.16 -1.02
N ILE A 49 8.32 20.91 -2.05
CA ILE A 49 9.14 21.94 -2.68
C ILE A 49 8.25 22.98 -3.37
N ALA A 50 7.26 22.55 -4.17
CA ALA A 50 6.36 23.45 -4.88
C ALA A 50 5.50 24.31 -3.95
N ASN A 51 5.19 23.81 -2.75
CA ASN A 51 4.37 24.50 -1.76
C ASN A 51 5.17 24.81 -0.50
N PHE A 52 6.47 25.06 -0.64
CA PHE A 52 7.30 25.40 0.50
C PHE A 52 6.72 26.66 1.15
N PRO A 53 6.55 26.70 2.49
CA PRO A 53 6.02 27.87 3.16
C PRO A 53 6.80 29.12 2.75
N PHE A 54 6.22 30.32 2.86
CA PHE A 54 6.83 31.65 2.59
C PHE A 54 7.21 31.98 1.14
N LEU A 55 7.28 31.01 0.21
CA LEU A 55 7.62 31.31 -1.20
C LEU A 55 6.58 32.21 -1.87
N ASP A 56 5.31 32.06 -1.49
CA ASP A 56 4.17 32.89 -1.86
C ASP A 56 4.35 34.38 -1.49
N LYS A 57 5.14 34.65 -0.44
CA LYS A 57 5.44 36.02 0.04
C LYS A 57 6.75 36.58 -0.51
N LEU A 58 7.63 35.72 -1.01
CA LEU A 58 8.96 36.09 -1.52
C LEU A 58 8.93 36.36 -3.03
N LEU A 59 8.13 35.60 -3.76
CA LEU A 59 7.97 35.72 -5.22
C LEU A 59 6.75 36.59 -5.56
N SER A 60 6.76 37.22 -6.74
CA SER A 60 5.53 37.79 -7.28
C SER A 60 4.53 36.66 -7.60
N GLU A 61 3.25 36.98 -7.66
CA GLU A 61 2.19 36.00 -7.96
C GLU A 61 2.43 35.24 -9.28
N ASP A 62 2.86 35.96 -10.33
CA ASP A 62 3.21 35.35 -11.62
C ASP A 62 4.41 34.40 -11.51
N ALA A 63 5.46 34.80 -10.76
CA ALA A 63 6.65 33.99 -10.58
C ALA A 63 6.38 32.76 -9.71
N TYR A 64 5.54 32.91 -8.67
CA TYR A 64 5.11 31.80 -7.84
C TYR A 64 4.25 30.79 -8.62
N THR A 65 3.32 31.28 -9.43
CA THR A 65 2.51 30.45 -10.32
C THR A 65 3.37 29.71 -11.35
N ALA A 66 4.33 30.40 -11.98
CA ALA A 66 5.27 29.76 -12.90
C ALA A 66 6.13 28.69 -12.22
N TYR A 67 6.58 28.95 -10.98
CA TYR A 67 7.32 28.00 -10.16
C TYR A 67 6.49 26.75 -9.83
N GLN A 68 5.25 26.93 -9.39
CA GLN A 68 4.34 25.82 -9.12
C GLN A 68 4.04 25.00 -10.38
N ASN A 69 3.80 25.66 -11.51
CA ASN A 69 3.56 24.99 -12.80
C ASN A 69 4.79 24.22 -13.30
N ALA A 70 6.00 24.68 -12.99
CA ALA A 70 7.22 23.98 -13.34
C ALA A 70 7.40 22.66 -12.56
N LEU A 71 6.93 22.62 -11.31
CA LEU A 71 7.13 21.48 -10.40
C LEU A 71 5.91 20.55 -10.30
N GLY A 72 4.71 21.07 -10.54
CA GLY A 72 3.43 20.34 -10.47
C GLY A 72 3.39 19.04 -11.29
N PRO A 73 3.99 18.96 -12.49
CA PRO A 73 4.01 17.71 -13.26
C PRO A 73 4.63 16.52 -12.51
N ALA A 74 5.56 16.76 -11.57
CA ALA A 74 6.18 15.70 -10.79
C ALA A 74 5.17 14.96 -9.91
N SER A 75 4.30 15.70 -9.21
CA SER A 75 3.26 15.11 -8.35
C SER A 75 2.09 14.57 -9.17
N ALA A 76 1.71 15.25 -10.26
CA ALA A 76 0.66 14.79 -11.16
C ALA A 76 1.00 13.44 -11.81
N ALA A 77 2.25 13.24 -12.22
CA ALA A 77 2.72 12.00 -12.85
C ALA A 77 3.06 10.88 -11.85
N THR A 78 2.93 11.11 -10.54
CA THR A 78 3.25 10.10 -9.53
C THR A 78 2.13 9.88 -8.52
N LEU A 79 1.78 10.89 -7.74
CA LEU A 79 0.72 10.81 -6.72
C LEU A 79 -0.66 10.69 -7.35
N SER A 80 -0.99 11.57 -8.30
CA SER A 80 -2.33 11.58 -8.90
C SER A 80 -2.65 10.35 -9.73
N ILE A 81 -1.63 9.57 -10.12
CA ILE A 81 -1.78 8.31 -10.86
C ILE A 81 -1.24 7.10 -10.09
N MET A 82 -1.09 7.22 -8.76
CA MET A 82 -0.47 6.16 -7.94
C MET A 82 -1.16 4.80 -8.07
N GLY A 83 -2.47 4.79 -8.33
CA GLY A 83 -3.27 3.59 -8.51
C GLY A 83 -2.75 2.73 -9.66
N ILE A 84 -2.25 3.34 -10.75
CA ILE A 84 -1.65 2.60 -11.88
C ILE A 84 -0.48 1.74 -11.39
N PHE A 85 0.45 2.33 -10.64
CA PHE A 85 1.64 1.62 -10.18
C PHE A 85 1.30 0.49 -9.21
N VAL A 86 0.33 0.74 -8.31
CA VAL A 86 -0.17 -0.28 -7.38
C VAL A 86 -0.84 -1.42 -8.15
N ILE A 87 -1.74 -1.14 -9.10
CA ILE A 87 -2.45 -2.15 -9.90
C ILE A 87 -1.48 -3.03 -10.69
N ILE A 88 -0.50 -2.40 -11.36
CA ILE A 88 0.56 -3.13 -12.07
C ILE A 88 1.35 -3.99 -11.10
N GLY A 89 1.77 -3.42 -9.97
CA GLY A 89 2.55 -4.11 -8.94
C GLY A 89 1.84 -5.33 -8.39
N ILE A 90 0.55 -5.21 -8.06
CA ILE A 90 -0.28 -6.32 -7.55
C ILE A 90 -0.40 -7.43 -8.58
N GLY A 91 -0.79 -7.08 -9.81
CA GLY A 91 -0.94 -8.05 -10.89
C GLY A 91 0.38 -8.78 -11.17
N TYR A 92 1.47 -8.03 -11.25
CA TYR A 92 2.82 -8.56 -11.43
C TYR A 92 3.18 -9.54 -10.29
N LYS A 93 3.04 -9.11 -9.03
CA LYS A 93 3.46 -9.91 -7.87
C LYS A 93 2.64 -11.18 -7.68
N LEU A 94 1.34 -11.12 -7.97
CA LEU A 94 0.49 -12.30 -7.88
C LEU A 94 0.82 -13.34 -8.97
N VAL A 95 1.09 -12.91 -10.21
CA VAL A 95 1.47 -13.82 -11.30
C VAL A 95 2.89 -14.35 -11.11
N GLU A 96 3.81 -13.53 -10.61
CA GLU A 96 5.17 -13.93 -10.20
C GLU A 96 5.13 -15.05 -9.14
N HIS A 97 4.24 -14.93 -8.15
CA HIS A 97 4.03 -15.98 -7.15
C HIS A 97 3.64 -17.34 -7.77
N TYR A 98 2.99 -17.33 -8.93
CA TYR A 98 2.62 -18.54 -9.66
C TYR A 98 3.71 -19.08 -10.60
N GLY A 99 4.87 -18.43 -10.68
CA GLY A 99 5.95 -18.80 -11.60
C GLY A 99 5.58 -18.63 -13.08
N LEU A 100 4.64 -17.73 -13.37
CA LEU A 100 4.19 -17.41 -14.72
C LEU A 100 4.80 -16.06 -15.19
N ASP A 101 4.56 -15.69 -16.45
CA ASP A 101 5.05 -14.41 -17.00
C ASP A 101 4.35 -13.21 -16.34
N ALA A 102 5.04 -12.58 -15.39
CA ALA A 102 4.48 -11.54 -14.54
C ALA A 102 4.27 -10.19 -15.25
N ILE A 103 5.06 -9.88 -16.28
CA ILE A 103 4.93 -8.62 -17.02
C ILE A 103 3.69 -8.70 -17.91
N TYR A 104 3.65 -9.68 -18.82
CA TYR A 104 2.57 -9.80 -19.79
C TYR A 104 1.29 -10.30 -19.13
N GLY A 105 1.38 -11.27 -18.23
CA GLY A 105 0.24 -11.93 -17.61
C GLY A 105 -0.31 -11.28 -16.35
N GLY A 106 0.54 -10.50 -15.66
CA GLY A 106 0.19 -9.84 -14.41
C GLY A 106 -0.05 -8.36 -14.61
N GLY A 107 1.04 -7.59 -14.62
CA GLY A 107 0.98 -6.14 -14.49
C GLY A 107 0.24 -5.44 -15.64
N VAL A 108 0.57 -5.78 -16.89
CA VAL A 108 -0.03 -5.10 -18.06
C VAL A 108 -1.50 -5.48 -18.24
N VAL A 109 -1.86 -6.74 -18.01
CA VAL A 109 -3.27 -7.20 -18.10
C VAL A 109 -4.10 -6.59 -16.99
N ALA A 110 -3.58 -6.50 -15.78
CA ALA A 110 -4.26 -5.83 -14.67
C ALA A 110 -4.57 -4.37 -15.00
N LEU A 111 -3.59 -3.64 -15.55
CA LEU A 111 -3.80 -2.26 -15.99
C LEU A 111 -4.83 -2.17 -17.12
N ALA A 112 -4.69 -2.99 -18.17
CA ALA A 112 -5.61 -2.96 -19.30
C ALA A 112 -7.04 -3.32 -18.88
N ALA A 113 -7.21 -4.33 -18.03
CA ALA A 113 -8.50 -4.72 -17.44
C ALA A 113 -9.12 -3.56 -16.64
N PHE A 114 -8.31 -2.88 -15.83
CA PHE A 114 -8.76 -1.72 -15.07
C PHE A 114 -9.23 -0.58 -16.00
N LEU A 115 -8.45 -0.26 -17.04
CA LEU A 115 -8.81 0.76 -18.02
C LEU A 115 -10.05 0.40 -18.85
N ILE A 116 -10.32 -0.89 -19.08
CA ILE A 116 -11.59 -1.34 -19.69
C ILE A 116 -12.76 -1.01 -18.78
N LEU A 117 -12.63 -1.23 -17.47
CA LEU A 117 -13.68 -0.90 -16.53
C LEU A 117 -13.86 0.62 -16.39
N THR A 118 -12.79 1.41 -16.52
CA THR A 118 -12.81 2.86 -16.28
C THR A 118 -13.56 3.62 -17.38
N PRO A 119 -14.58 4.43 -17.02
CA PRO A 119 -15.24 5.31 -17.97
C PRO A 119 -14.26 6.29 -18.61
N GLN A 120 -14.23 6.34 -19.94
CA GLN A 120 -13.38 7.28 -20.70
C GLN A 120 -14.12 8.57 -21.03
N VAL A 121 -14.75 9.15 -20.01
CA VAL A 121 -15.50 10.40 -20.07
C VAL A 121 -15.17 11.23 -18.83
N LEU A 122 -14.92 12.52 -19.02
CA LEU A 122 -14.80 13.51 -17.96
C LEU A 122 -15.64 14.73 -18.35
N GLU A 123 -16.60 15.11 -17.51
CA GLU A 123 -17.43 16.32 -17.70
C GLU A 123 -18.05 16.46 -19.12
N GLY A 124 -18.50 15.33 -19.68
CA GLY A 124 -19.11 15.27 -21.03
C GLY A 124 -18.11 15.18 -22.19
N VAL A 125 -16.81 15.34 -21.94
CA VAL A 125 -15.75 15.11 -22.93
C VAL A 125 -15.49 13.60 -23.02
N SER A 126 -15.64 13.03 -24.22
CA SER A 126 -15.37 11.60 -24.48
C SER A 126 -13.93 11.37 -24.96
N GLY A 127 -13.39 10.18 -24.69
CA GLY A 127 -12.03 9.78 -25.12
C GLY A 127 -10.92 10.23 -24.18
N VAL A 128 -11.26 10.62 -22.95
CA VAL A 128 -10.32 11.06 -21.91
C VAL A 128 -10.37 10.10 -20.73
N ILE A 129 -9.23 9.84 -20.10
CA ILE A 129 -9.17 9.03 -18.88
C ILE A 129 -9.08 10.00 -17.69
N PRO A 130 -10.09 10.04 -16.80
CA PRO A 130 -10.04 10.89 -15.62
C PRO A 130 -8.85 10.51 -14.73
N THR A 131 -7.94 11.45 -14.49
CA THR A 131 -6.74 11.20 -13.66
C THR A 131 -7.11 10.82 -12.22
N SER A 132 -8.20 11.37 -11.68
CA SER A 132 -8.72 11.00 -10.35
C SER A 132 -8.98 9.49 -10.21
N THR A 133 -9.49 8.85 -11.27
CA THR A 133 -9.70 7.40 -11.27
C THR A 133 -8.39 6.61 -11.30
N LEU A 134 -7.31 7.18 -11.81
CA LEU A 134 -5.98 6.56 -11.84
C LEU A 134 -5.24 6.71 -10.49
N GLY A 135 -5.71 7.60 -9.62
CA GLY A 135 -5.19 7.87 -8.28
C GLY A 135 -5.80 6.97 -7.20
N ALA A 136 -5.93 7.49 -5.99
CA ALA A 136 -6.48 6.73 -4.86
C ALA A 136 -7.96 6.37 -5.06
N GLN A 137 -8.74 7.21 -5.74
CA GLN A 137 -10.18 6.99 -5.92
C GLN A 137 -10.49 5.68 -6.64
N GLY A 138 -9.69 5.30 -7.65
CA GLY A 138 -9.88 4.03 -8.37
C GLY A 138 -9.13 2.84 -7.75
N MET A 139 -8.40 3.04 -6.65
CA MET A 139 -7.49 2.03 -6.11
C MET A 139 -8.21 0.75 -5.67
N PHE A 140 -9.38 0.86 -5.03
CA PHE A 140 -10.16 -0.32 -4.63
C PHE A 140 -10.59 -1.15 -5.83
N VAL A 141 -11.16 -0.51 -6.85
CA VAL A 141 -11.55 -1.16 -8.11
C VAL A 141 -10.33 -1.79 -8.77
N GLY A 142 -9.21 -1.07 -8.77
CA GLY A 142 -7.93 -1.53 -9.28
C GLY A 142 -7.40 -2.78 -8.59
N ILE A 143 -7.44 -2.84 -7.25
CA ILE A 143 -6.99 -4.00 -6.46
C ILE A 143 -7.79 -5.25 -6.83
N PHE A 144 -9.13 -5.16 -6.82
CA PHE A 144 -9.97 -6.29 -7.21
C PHE A 144 -9.74 -6.70 -8.67
N THR A 145 -9.60 -5.71 -9.56
CA THR A 145 -9.31 -5.94 -10.98
C THR A 145 -7.98 -6.67 -11.15
N ALA A 146 -6.92 -6.24 -10.45
CA ALA A 146 -5.61 -6.87 -10.53
C ALA A 146 -5.64 -8.33 -10.07
N PHE A 147 -6.31 -8.63 -8.95
CA PHE A 147 -6.46 -10.00 -8.48
C PHE A 147 -7.25 -10.89 -9.44
N ILE A 148 -8.41 -10.42 -9.90
CA ILE A 148 -9.27 -11.19 -10.80
C ILE A 148 -8.56 -11.39 -12.14
N ALA A 149 -7.89 -10.36 -12.68
CA ALA A 149 -7.12 -10.45 -13.90
C ALA A 149 -5.97 -11.47 -13.82
N ALA A 150 -5.20 -11.43 -12.74
CA ALA A 150 -4.11 -12.38 -12.50
C ALA A 150 -4.61 -13.83 -12.38
N GLU A 151 -5.71 -14.07 -11.67
CA GLU A 151 -6.30 -15.41 -11.54
C GLU A 151 -6.89 -15.92 -12.86
N LEU A 152 -7.57 -15.07 -13.63
CA LEU A 152 -8.08 -15.43 -14.95
C LEU A 152 -6.94 -15.77 -15.91
N TYR A 153 -5.91 -14.93 -15.96
CA TYR A 153 -4.72 -15.18 -16.79
C TYR A 153 -4.07 -16.52 -16.41
N ARG A 154 -3.80 -16.72 -15.11
CA ARG A 154 -3.26 -17.99 -14.60
C ARG A 154 -4.13 -19.17 -15.01
N PHE A 155 -5.44 -19.07 -14.84
CA PHE A 155 -6.37 -20.15 -15.18
C PHE A 155 -6.25 -20.55 -16.65
N PHE A 156 -6.24 -19.60 -17.58
CA PHE A 156 -6.11 -19.89 -19.01
C PHE A 156 -4.73 -20.47 -19.37
N VAL A 157 -3.66 -19.97 -18.76
CA VAL A 157 -2.30 -20.53 -18.95
C VAL A 157 -2.23 -21.97 -18.43
N GLN A 158 -2.76 -22.25 -17.24
CA GLN A 158 -2.76 -23.60 -16.65
C GLN A 158 -3.60 -24.61 -17.44
N LYS A 159 -4.62 -24.14 -18.17
CA LYS A 159 -5.39 -24.96 -19.12
C LYS A 159 -4.68 -25.21 -20.44
N ASN A 160 -3.43 -24.74 -20.60
CA ASN A 160 -2.66 -24.80 -21.83
C ASN A 160 -3.35 -24.08 -23.01
N TRP A 161 -4.19 -23.09 -22.74
CA TRP A 161 -4.82 -22.26 -23.78
C TRP A 161 -3.82 -21.19 -24.23
N THR A 162 -2.72 -21.64 -24.83
CA THR A 162 -1.58 -20.80 -25.24
C THR A 162 -1.17 -21.15 -26.65
N ILE A 163 -0.55 -20.19 -27.35
CA ILE A 163 0.07 -20.44 -28.64
C ILE A 163 1.44 -21.06 -28.40
N LYS A 164 1.67 -22.27 -28.95
CA LYS A 164 2.95 -22.98 -28.85
C LYS A 164 3.85 -22.59 -30.02
N MET A 165 5.09 -22.23 -29.72
CA MET A 165 6.08 -21.87 -30.74
C MET A 165 6.96 -23.06 -31.15
N PRO A 166 7.36 -23.17 -32.43
CA PRO A 166 8.34 -24.15 -32.88
C PRO A 166 9.71 -23.99 -32.20
N PRO A 167 10.52 -25.07 -32.14
CA PRO A 167 11.92 -24.96 -31.76
C PRO A 167 12.65 -24.01 -32.71
N GLY A 168 13.31 -22.97 -32.18
CA GLY A 168 14.04 -21.96 -32.96
C GLY A 168 13.46 -20.55 -32.90
N VAL A 169 12.26 -20.37 -32.35
CA VAL A 169 11.69 -19.03 -32.11
C VAL A 169 12.38 -18.36 -30.91
N PRO A 170 12.84 -17.09 -31.02
CA PRO A 170 13.42 -16.37 -29.89
C PRO A 170 12.49 -16.30 -28.67
N GLY A 171 13.06 -16.43 -27.47
CA GLY A 171 12.29 -16.52 -26.22
C GLY A 171 11.34 -15.34 -25.98
N ALA A 172 11.72 -14.12 -26.39
CA ALA A 172 10.85 -12.94 -26.29
C ALA A 172 9.57 -13.08 -27.12
N VAL A 173 9.70 -13.52 -28.38
CA VAL A 173 8.56 -13.74 -29.29
C VAL A 173 7.67 -14.87 -28.75
N SER A 174 8.28 -15.95 -28.26
CA SER A 174 7.51 -17.05 -27.68
C SER A 174 6.66 -16.59 -26.49
N ARG A 175 7.22 -15.80 -25.56
CA ARG A 175 6.46 -15.31 -24.40
C ARG A 175 5.27 -14.45 -24.80
N SER A 176 5.47 -13.48 -25.72
CA SER A 176 4.38 -12.59 -26.16
C SER A 176 3.22 -13.35 -26.81
N PHE A 177 3.50 -14.31 -27.70
CA PHE A 177 2.44 -15.07 -28.37
C PHE A 177 1.81 -16.13 -27.47
N SER A 178 2.58 -16.80 -26.61
CA SER A 178 2.02 -17.75 -25.65
C SER A 178 1.05 -17.06 -24.67
N ALA A 179 1.29 -15.78 -24.35
CA ALA A 179 0.40 -14.97 -23.52
C ALA A 179 -0.83 -14.41 -24.28
N LEU A 180 -0.85 -14.41 -25.61
CA LEU A 180 -1.90 -13.74 -26.39
C LEU A 180 -3.32 -14.25 -26.06
N ILE A 181 -3.55 -15.56 -26.17
CA ILE A 181 -4.88 -16.16 -25.90
C ILE A 181 -5.32 -15.91 -24.44
N PRO A 182 -4.49 -16.19 -23.41
CA PRO A 182 -4.84 -15.88 -22.02
C PRO A 182 -5.19 -14.42 -21.80
N ILE A 183 -4.42 -13.48 -22.37
CA ILE A 183 -4.67 -12.05 -22.27
C ILE A 183 -6.01 -11.69 -22.90
N THR A 184 -6.25 -12.12 -24.15
CA THR A 184 -7.49 -11.83 -24.87
C THR A 184 -8.71 -12.30 -24.08
N LEU A 185 -8.69 -13.54 -23.57
CA LEU A 185 -9.79 -14.09 -22.81
C LEU A 185 -10.01 -13.36 -21.49
N THR A 186 -8.95 -13.02 -20.76
CA THR A 186 -9.06 -12.22 -19.53
C THR A 186 -9.70 -10.86 -19.81
N LEU A 187 -9.21 -10.12 -20.81
CA LEU A 187 -9.75 -8.81 -21.16
C LEU A 187 -11.19 -8.89 -21.67
N SER A 188 -11.55 -9.95 -22.41
CA SER A 188 -12.95 -10.19 -22.82
C SER A 188 -13.87 -10.37 -21.62
N VAL A 189 -13.44 -11.04 -20.54
CA VAL A 189 -14.23 -11.16 -19.31
C VAL A 189 -14.48 -9.79 -18.69
N PHE A 190 -13.46 -8.93 -18.58
CA PHE A 190 -13.63 -7.57 -18.06
C PHE A 190 -14.53 -6.70 -18.92
N LEU A 191 -14.45 -6.85 -20.25
CA LEU A 191 -15.35 -6.15 -21.17
C LEU A 191 -16.80 -6.58 -20.96
N ILE A 192 -17.05 -7.89 -20.80
CA ILE A 192 -18.39 -8.41 -20.49
C ILE A 192 -18.89 -7.87 -19.15
N ILE A 193 -18.04 -7.88 -18.11
CA ILE A 193 -18.38 -7.31 -16.79
C ILE A 193 -18.79 -5.84 -16.95
N ARG A 194 -17.98 -5.03 -17.64
CA ARG A 194 -18.29 -3.62 -17.90
C ARG A 194 -19.66 -3.44 -18.58
N ILE A 195 -19.93 -4.24 -19.62
CA ILE A 195 -21.21 -4.20 -20.35
C ILE A 195 -22.36 -4.55 -19.40
N ILE A 196 -22.23 -5.60 -18.59
CA ILE A 196 -23.27 -5.98 -17.61
C ILE A 196 -23.55 -4.81 -16.66
N PHE A 197 -22.53 -4.16 -16.12
CA PHE A 197 -22.70 -3.04 -15.19
C PHE A 197 -23.40 -1.83 -15.79
N SER A 198 -23.26 -1.59 -17.11
CA SER A 198 -24.01 -0.53 -17.81
C SER A 198 -25.53 -0.73 -17.82
N TYR A 199 -26.01 -1.94 -17.52
CA TYR A 199 -27.44 -2.24 -17.36
C TYR A 199 -27.88 -2.34 -15.89
N THR A 200 -26.98 -2.09 -14.94
CA THR A 200 -27.29 -2.09 -13.50
C THR A 200 -27.54 -0.68 -12.99
N PRO A 201 -28.21 -0.52 -11.82
CA PRO A 201 -28.39 0.79 -11.19
C PRO A 201 -27.10 1.51 -10.80
N PHE A 202 -25.96 0.80 -10.79
CA PHE A 202 -24.65 1.40 -10.51
C PHE A 202 -24.01 2.03 -11.75
N GLU A 203 -24.44 1.65 -12.96
CA GLU A 203 -23.92 2.05 -14.28
C GLU A 203 -22.46 1.62 -14.57
N THR A 204 -21.59 1.66 -13.57
CA THR A 204 -20.16 1.35 -13.68
C THR A 204 -19.71 0.46 -12.53
N VAL A 205 -18.64 -0.31 -12.75
CA VAL A 205 -18.02 -1.12 -11.68
C VAL A 205 -17.45 -0.21 -10.59
N GLN A 206 -16.94 0.97 -10.98
CA GLN A 206 -16.38 1.96 -10.08
C GLN A 206 -17.41 2.41 -9.06
N ASN A 207 -18.60 2.80 -9.51
CA ASN A 207 -19.68 3.22 -8.62
C ASN A 207 -20.11 2.08 -7.68
N PHE A 208 -20.23 0.86 -8.21
CA PHE A 208 -20.57 -0.30 -7.39
C PHE A 208 -19.56 -0.55 -6.27
N ILE A 209 -18.28 -0.65 -6.61
CA ILE A 209 -17.22 -0.87 -5.62
C ILE A 209 -17.14 0.30 -4.65
N TYR A 210 -17.29 1.53 -5.14
CA TYR A 210 -17.29 2.72 -4.30
C TYR A 210 -18.41 2.65 -3.24
N THR A 211 -19.65 2.47 -3.67
CA THR A 211 -20.83 2.49 -2.78
C THR A 211 -20.89 1.28 -1.85
N VAL A 212 -20.59 0.09 -2.36
CA VAL A 212 -20.80 -1.17 -1.62
C VAL A 212 -19.61 -1.54 -0.75
N ILE A 213 -18.38 -1.16 -1.14
CA ILE A 213 -17.16 -1.64 -0.49
C ILE A 213 -16.35 -0.47 0.06
N GLN A 214 -15.89 0.44 -0.79
CA GLN A 214 -14.94 1.48 -0.40
C GLN A 214 -15.54 2.42 0.64
N GLN A 215 -16.72 2.98 0.40
CA GLN A 215 -17.32 3.96 1.30
C GLN A 215 -17.58 3.37 2.71
N PRO A 216 -18.22 2.19 2.86
CA PRO A 216 -18.37 1.56 4.18
C PRO A 216 -17.03 1.26 4.88
N LEU A 217 -16.04 0.74 4.14
CA LEU A 217 -14.72 0.43 4.70
C LEU A 217 -13.95 1.69 5.11
N THR A 218 -14.03 2.77 4.31
CA THR A 218 -13.41 4.04 4.65
C THR A 218 -14.03 4.63 5.90
N VAL A 219 -15.36 4.61 6.05
CA VAL A 219 -16.04 5.06 7.29
C VAL A 219 -15.61 4.22 8.49
N LEU A 220 -15.50 2.90 8.32
CA LEU A 220 -15.03 2.01 9.38
C LEU A 220 -13.54 2.20 9.69
N GLY A 221 -12.72 2.66 8.74
CA GLY A 221 -11.26 2.71 8.83
C GLY A 221 -10.67 4.09 9.12
N SER A 222 -11.41 5.19 8.95
CA SER A 222 -10.94 6.58 9.08
C SER A 222 -10.99 7.14 10.51
N GLY A 223 -11.56 6.39 11.46
CA GLY A 223 -11.80 6.84 12.84
C GLY A 223 -10.73 6.44 13.85
N LEU A 224 -10.77 7.11 15.01
CA LEU A 224 -9.92 6.79 16.17
C LEU A 224 -10.05 5.32 16.63
N PRO A 225 -11.26 4.73 16.75
CA PRO A 225 -11.37 3.34 17.18
C PRO A 225 -10.66 2.37 16.24
N ALA A 226 -10.82 2.58 14.93
CA ALA A 226 -10.18 1.77 13.90
C ALA A 226 -8.66 1.89 13.97
N THR A 227 -8.16 3.12 14.16
CA THR A 227 -6.74 3.41 14.33
C THR A 227 -6.16 2.72 15.56
N ILE A 228 -6.86 2.77 16.70
CA ILE A 228 -6.44 2.08 17.93
C ILE A 228 -6.36 0.57 17.69
N VAL A 229 -7.38 -0.02 17.08
CA VAL A 229 -7.38 -1.46 16.76
C VAL A 229 -6.24 -1.81 15.83
N ALA A 230 -6.03 -1.04 14.75
CA ALA A 230 -4.95 -1.25 13.80
C ALA A 230 -3.58 -1.22 14.49
N VAL A 231 -3.30 -0.18 15.27
CA VAL A 231 -2.02 -0.03 15.99
C VAL A 231 -1.83 -1.14 17.02
N LEU A 232 -2.87 -1.51 17.78
CA LEU A 232 -2.78 -2.62 18.73
C LEU A 232 -2.45 -3.95 18.05
N LEU A 233 -3.07 -4.23 16.90
CA LEU A 233 -2.76 -5.43 16.12
C LEU A 233 -1.32 -5.40 15.59
N ILE A 234 -0.85 -4.25 15.12
CA ILE A 234 0.57 -4.07 14.73
C ILE A 234 1.49 -4.47 15.89
N GLN A 235 1.25 -3.94 17.09
CA GLN A 235 2.08 -4.24 18.27
C GLN A 235 2.00 -5.71 18.69
N ILE A 236 0.81 -6.31 18.65
CA ILE A 236 0.61 -7.73 18.98
C ILE A 236 1.39 -8.62 18.01
N PHE A 237 1.34 -8.34 16.71
CA PHE A 237 2.07 -9.13 15.72
C PHE A 237 3.59 -8.98 15.89
N TRP A 238 4.08 -7.75 16.15
CA TRP A 238 5.49 -7.53 16.48
C TRP A 238 5.94 -8.25 17.75
N PHE A 239 5.08 -8.32 18.76
CA PHE A 239 5.36 -9.09 19.97
C PHE A 239 5.60 -10.58 19.68
N PHE A 240 4.94 -11.12 18.66
CA PHE A 240 5.15 -12.49 18.19
C PHE A 240 6.28 -12.65 17.16
N GLY A 241 7.01 -11.58 16.84
CA GLY A 241 8.09 -11.60 15.86
C GLY A 241 7.61 -11.56 14.41
N LEU A 242 6.31 -11.32 14.18
CA LEU A 242 5.77 -11.06 12.85
C LEU A 242 5.87 -9.56 12.56
N HIS A 243 6.14 -9.20 11.30
CA HIS A 243 6.24 -7.80 10.92
C HIS A 243 4.83 -7.13 10.87
N GLY A 244 4.32 -6.74 12.03
CA GLY A 244 2.92 -6.35 12.22
C GLY A 244 2.46 -5.19 11.34
N GLN A 245 3.32 -4.19 11.13
CA GLN A 245 3.01 -3.04 10.29
C GLN A 245 2.71 -3.47 8.85
N ILE A 246 3.55 -4.31 8.27
CA ILE A 246 3.37 -4.86 6.93
C ILE A 246 2.04 -5.61 6.81
N ILE A 247 1.67 -6.42 7.80
CA ILE A 247 0.43 -7.21 7.78
C ILE A 247 -0.79 -6.28 7.80
N ILE A 248 -0.81 -5.30 8.71
CA ILE A 248 -1.94 -4.38 8.86
C ILE A 248 -2.04 -3.40 7.68
N ASN A 249 -0.91 -2.89 7.20
CA ASN A 249 -0.85 -2.04 6.02
C ASN A 249 -1.47 -2.71 4.79
N SER A 250 -1.26 -4.03 4.59
CA SER A 250 -1.88 -4.74 3.47
C SER A 250 -3.41 -4.64 3.42
N VAL A 251 -4.06 -4.33 4.55
CA VAL A 251 -5.52 -4.14 4.65
C VAL A 251 -5.90 -2.66 4.68
N PHE A 252 -5.14 -1.84 5.43
CA PHE A 252 -5.51 -0.46 5.71
C PHE A 252 -4.92 0.57 4.74
N ASP A 253 -3.81 0.27 4.04
CA ASP A 253 -3.18 1.21 3.11
C ASP A 253 -4.15 1.74 2.04
N PRO A 254 -5.02 0.93 1.40
CA PRO A 254 -6.00 1.46 0.44
C PRO A 254 -6.92 2.53 1.05
N ILE A 255 -7.30 2.37 2.32
CA ILE A 255 -8.13 3.34 3.05
C ILE A 255 -7.30 4.58 3.37
N TRP A 256 -6.13 4.40 3.98
CA TRP A 256 -5.29 5.50 4.43
C TRP A 256 -4.71 6.36 3.30
N TYR A 257 -4.44 5.77 2.14
CA TYR A 257 -4.04 6.51 0.94
C TYR A 257 -5.22 7.25 0.31
N ALA A 258 -6.45 6.70 0.34
CA ALA A 258 -7.63 7.45 -0.08
C ALA A 258 -7.85 8.70 0.79
N LEU A 259 -7.74 8.56 2.11
CA LEU A 259 -7.85 9.69 3.04
C LEU A 259 -6.71 10.71 2.86
N ASN A 260 -5.51 10.25 2.50
CA ASN A 260 -4.40 11.14 2.18
C ASN A 260 -4.64 11.93 0.89
N ASP A 261 -5.20 11.30 -0.14
CA ASP A 261 -5.53 11.94 -1.41
C ASP A 261 -6.64 12.99 -1.22
N GLU A 262 -7.68 12.70 -0.44
CA GLU A 262 -8.71 13.69 -0.06
C GLU A 262 -8.09 14.93 0.63
N ASN A 263 -7.13 14.71 1.52
CA ASN A 263 -6.38 15.80 2.15
C ASN A 263 -5.51 16.57 1.15
N LEU A 264 -4.84 15.87 0.22
CA LEU A 264 -4.03 16.51 -0.81
C LEU A 264 -4.90 17.41 -1.71
N GLN A 265 -6.07 16.93 -2.12
CA GLN A 265 -7.03 17.70 -2.91
C GLN A 265 -7.52 18.94 -2.15
N ALA A 266 -7.89 18.81 -0.86
CA ALA A 266 -8.29 19.94 -0.02
C ALA A 266 -7.15 20.97 0.15
N PHE A 267 -5.93 20.49 0.39
CA PHE A 267 -4.74 21.35 0.50
C PHE A 267 -4.49 22.14 -0.78
N GLN A 268 -4.56 21.48 -1.95
CA GLN A 268 -4.38 22.12 -3.26
C GLN A 268 -5.49 23.12 -3.58
N ALA A 269 -6.73 22.85 -3.11
CA ALA A 269 -7.86 23.76 -3.24
C ALA A 269 -7.85 24.92 -2.23
N GLY A 270 -6.91 24.94 -1.28
CA GLY A 270 -6.87 25.95 -0.21
C GLY A 270 -8.02 25.83 0.78
N THR A 271 -8.63 24.65 0.92
CA THR A 271 -9.74 24.38 1.85
C THR A 271 -9.27 23.63 3.10
N GLU A 272 -10.16 23.48 4.08
CA GLU A 272 -9.86 22.74 5.31
C GLU A 272 -9.61 21.25 5.01
N LEU A 273 -8.57 20.70 5.64
CA LEU A 273 -8.19 19.29 5.53
C LEU A 273 -9.25 18.39 6.22
N PRO A 274 -9.92 17.49 5.50
CA PRO A 274 -11.04 16.72 6.06
C PRO A 274 -10.63 15.60 7.03
N ASN A 275 -9.43 15.03 6.87
CA ASN A 275 -9.07 13.78 7.55
C ASN A 275 -7.86 13.93 8.48
N ILE A 276 -8.01 13.52 9.75
CA ILE A 276 -6.88 13.44 10.70
C ILE A 276 -6.06 12.16 10.45
N VAL A 277 -6.74 11.02 10.35
CA VAL A 277 -6.10 9.72 10.17
C VAL A 277 -5.79 9.54 8.68
N THR A 278 -4.52 9.65 8.34
CA THR A 278 -3.97 9.39 7.01
C THR A 278 -2.80 8.43 7.11
N LYS A 279 -2.31 7.92 5.98
CA LYS A 279 -1.13 7.04 5.95
C LYS A 279 0.06 7.67 6.68
N GLN A 280 0.29 8.95 6.42
CA GLN A 280 1.38 9.75 6.97
C GLN A 280 1.16 10.02 8.46
N PHE A 281 -0.08 10.14 8.94
CA PHE A 281 -0.36 10.22 10.37
C PHE A 281 0.10 8.94 11.09
N ILE A 282 -0.30 7.78 10.57
CA ILE A 282 0.11 6.47 11.11
C ILE A 282 1.63 6.34 11.09
N ASP A 283 2.24 6.53 9.92
CA ASP A 283 3.66 6.33 9.73
C ASP A 283 4.51 7.36 10.48
N THR A 284 4.10 8.61 10.62
CA THR A 284 4.94 9.63 11.27
C THR A 284 4.80 9.59 12.79
N PHE A 285 3.57 9.49 13.30
CA PHE A 285 3.29 9.74 14.71
C PHE A 285 3.02 8.47 15.53
N LEU A 286 2.62 7.36 14.92
CA LEU A 286 2.26 6.15 15.67
C LEU A 286 3.31 5.06 15.54
N VAL A 287 3.70 4.72 14.32
CA VAL A 287 4.60 3.60 14.08
C VAL A 287 6.00 4.04 13.69
N GLY A 288 6.20 5.18 13.04
CA GLY A 288 7.51 5.50 12.51
C GLY A 288 8.50 6.09 13.50
N MET A 289 8.15 6.59 14.69
CA MET A 289 9.14 7.20 15.61
C MET A 289 10.23 6.23 16.10
N GLY A 290 11.22 5.93 15.26
CA GLY A 290 12.13 4.81 15.42
C GLY A 290 11.68 3.50 14.76
N GLY A 291 10.39 3.36 14.40
CA GLY A 291 9.82 2.21 13.68
C GLY A 291 9.03 1.23 14.57
N SER A 292 7.88 0.78 14.09
CA SER A 292 6.76 0.13 14.81
C SER A 292 6.50 0.53 16.27
N GLY A 293 6.73 1.79 16.63
CA GLY A 293 6.48 2.37 17.93
C GLY A 293 7.39 3.57 18.18
N MET A 294 7.69 3.84 19.46
CA MET A 294 8.68 4.85 19.87
C MET A 294 10.06 4.21 20.18
N THR A 295 10.54 3.32 19.32
CA THR A 295 11.82 2.61 19.55
C THR A 295 13.02 3.56 19.52
N LEU A 296 12.92 4.71 18.85
CA LEU A 296 13.95 5.74 18.89
C LEU A 296 14.12 6.29 20.31
N ALA A 297 13.01 6.45 21.05
CA ALA A 297 13.07 6.81 22.46
C ALA A 297 13.78 5.73 23.29
N VAL A 298 13.60 4.45 22.95
CA VAL A 298 14.33 3.34 23.59
C VAL A 298 15.83 3.44 23.31
N VAL A 299 16.24 3.76 22.08
CA VAL A 299 17.65 3.99 21.72
C VAL A 299 18.23 5.17 22.53
N ILE A 300 17.50 6.28 22.61
CA ILE A 300 17.90 7.45 23.40
C ILE A 300 18.10 7.05 24.88
N LEU A 301 17.15 6.30 25.44
CA LEU A 301 17.22 5.81 26.82
C LEU A 301 18.41 4.85 27.03
N ILE A 302 18.71 3.97 26.07
CA ILE A 302 19.91 3.11 26.12
C ILE A 302 21.18 3.95 26.30
N PHE A 303 21.30 5.07 25.59
CA PHE A 303 22.48 5.94 25.71
C PHE A 303 22.48 6.78 27.00
N MET A 304 21.32 7.24 27.46
CA MET A 304 21.21 8.08 28.65
C MET A 304 21.38 7.31 29.97
N ILE A 305 20.74 6.14 30.07
CA ILE A 305 20.64 5.39 31.34
C ILE A 305 21.17 3.96 31.26
N GLY A 306 21.45 3.44 30.06
CA GLY A 306 21.95 2.08 29.88
C GLY A 306 23.35 1.91 30.49
N LYS A 307 23.49 0.99 31.45
CA LYS A 307 24.77 0.71 32.13
C LYS A 307 25.57 -0.40 31.46
N SER A 308 24.91 -1.39 30.85
CA SER A 308 25.59 -2.56 30.30
C SER A 308 26.29 -2.25 28.97
N ARG A 309 27.45 -2.87 28.75
CA ARG A 309 28.19 -2.77 27.48
C ARG A 309 27.34 -3.30 26.31
N GLN A 310 26.60 -4.39 26.54
CA GLN A 310 25.73 -5.00 25.53
C GLN A 310 24.63 -4.04 25.05
N LEU A 311 23.94 -3.35 25.97
CA LEU A 311 22.91 -2.38 25.61
C LEU A 311 23.51 -1.20 24.82
N LYS A 312 24.66 -0.68 25.25
CA LYS A 312 25.32 0.43 24.54
C LYS A 312 25.77 0.03 23.13
N GLU A 313 26.33 -1.17 22.95
CA GLU A 313 26.70 -1.66 21.61
C GLU A 313 25.46 -1.86 20.74
N LEU A 314 24.37 -2.39 21.29
CA LEU A 314 23.10 -2.51 20.59
C LEU A 314 22.56 -1.14 20.14
N GLY A 315 22.59 -0.13 21.02
CA GLY A 315 22.20 1.23 20.69
C GLY A 315 23.06 1.84 19.57
N LYS A 316 24.37 1.58 19.54
CA LYS A 316 25.26 2.05 18.46
C LYS A 316 24.93 1.39 17.12
N LEU A 317 24.62 0.09 17.13
CA LEU A 317 24.28 -0.66 15.92
C LEU A 317 22.89 -0.31 15.39
N GLY A 318 21.90 -0.19 16.28
CA GLY A 318 20.51 0.06 15.89
C GLY A 318 20.12 1.54 15.81
N GLY A 319 20.88 2.45 16.41
CA GLY A 319 20.56 3.88 16.41
C GLY A 319 20.53 4.54 15.03
N PRO A 320 21.54 4.33 14.15
CA PRO A 320 21.50 4.85 12.79
C PRO A 320 20.28 4.36 12.01
N ALA A 321 19.93 3.07 12.13
CA ALA A 321 18.75 2.50 11.51
C ALA A 321 17.46 3.12 12.08
N GLY A 322 17.37 3.27 13.40
CA GLY A 322 16.23 3.86 14.09
C GLY A 322 15.99 5.33 13.73
N LEU A 323 17.02 6.10 13.36
CA LEU A 323 16.85 7.47 12.85
C LEU A 323 16.08 7.50 11.53
N PHE A 324 16.18 6.42 10.74
CA PHE A 324 15.44 6.20 9.50
C PHE A 324 14.26 5.25 9.68
N ASN A 325 13.77 5.12 10.93
CA ASN A 325 12.58 4.34 11.28
C ASN A 325 12.69 2.83 11.01
N VAL A 326 13.92 2.31 10.93
CA VAL A 326 14.24 0.89 10.79
C VAL A 326 14.64 0.36 12.16
N ASN A 327 13.83 -0.56 12.71
CA ASN A 327 13.87 -0.91 14.13
C ASN A 327 14.31 -2.35 14.42
N GLU A 328 14.46 -3.18 13.40
CA GLU A 328 14.75 -4.61 13.52
C GLU A 328 15.99 -4.87 14.37
N PRO A 329 17.11 -4.14 14.21
CA PRO A 329 18.26 -4.33 15.10
C PRO A 329 17.90 -4.16 16.58
N ILE A 330 17.03 -3.22 16.93
CA ILE A 330 16.61 -2.95 18.30
C ILE A 330 15.56 -3.96 18.79
N ILE A 331 14.53 -4.25 18.00
CA ILE A 331 13.44 -5.16 18.40
C ILE A 331 13.93 -6.60 18.57
N PHE A 332 14.79 -7.08 17.67
CA PHE A 332 15.37 -8.43 17.76
C PHE A 332 16.59 -8.48 18.68
N GLY A 333 17.35 -7.39 18.80
CA GLY A 333 18.52 -7.33 19.66
C GLY A 333 18.19 -7.12 21.14
N LEU A 334 17.08 -6.45 21.44
CA LEU A 334 16.48 -6.48 22.77
C LEU A 334 15.58 -7.71 22.88
N PRO A 335 15.45 -8.33 24.06
CA PRO A 335 14.50 -9.42 24.26
C PRO A 335 13.08 -8.85 24.38
N ILE A 336 12.58 -8.14 23.35
CA ILE A 336 11.22 -7.56 23.31
C ILE A 336 10.20 -8.61 22.85
N ILE A 337 10.58 -9.37 21.83
CA ILE A 337 9.76 -10.43 21.25
C ILE A 337 9.49 -11.52 22.27
N MET A 338 8.21 -11.88 22.41
CA MET A 338 7.70 -12.91 23.33
C MET A 338 8.09 -12.72 24.81
N ASN A 339 8.61 -11.55 25.17
CA ASN A 339 9.01 -11.28 26.54
C ASN A 339 7.81 -10.81 27.36
N ARG A 340 7.24 -11.77 28.09
CA ARG A 340 6.08 -11.60 28.96
C ARG A 340 6.31 -10.56 30.07
N SER A 341 7.54 -10.39 30.53
CA SER A 341 7.83 -9.40 31.55
C SER A 341 7.69 -7.99 30.97
N LEU A 342 8.17 -7.76 29.76
CA LEU A 342 8.04 -6.48 29.05
C LEU A 342 6.59 -6.07 28.75
N LEU A 343 5.76 -7.02 28.34
CA LEU A 343 4.38 -6.73 27.91
C LEU A 343 3.45 -6.31 29.06
N PHE A 344 3.74 -6.74 30.30
CA PHE A 344 2.87 -6.51 31.46
C PHE A 344 3.55 -5.83 32.66
N ARG A 345 4.89 -5.85 32.72
CA ARG A 345 5.72 -5.16 33.72
C ARG A 345 6.70 -4.27 32.95
N GLY A 346 6.33 -3.01 32.76
CA GLY A 346 7.23 -2.01 32.16
C GLY A 346 8.66 -2.12 32.71
N TYR A 347 9.64 -1.93 31.84
CA TYR A 347 11.06 -2.32 31.94
C TYR A 347 11.87 -1.87 33.18
N TRP A 348 11.25 -1.19 34.14
CA TRP A 348 11.89 -0.50 35.27
C TRP A 348 12.50 -1.40 36.35
N ARG A 349 12.42 -2.73 36.24
CA ARG A 349 12.96 -3.66 37.24
C ARG A 349 14.19 -4.47 36.80
N GLN A 350 14.64 -4.32 35.55
CA GLN A 350 15.80 -5.07 35.01
C GLN A 350 16.90 -4.18 34.39
N LEU A 351 16.74 -2.86 34.41
CA LEU A 351 17.80 -1.87 34.20
C LEU A 351 18.40 -1.46 35.55
#